data_AF-A0A2E5CER4-F1
#
_entry.id   AF-A0A2E5CER4-F1
#
_cell.length_a   1.000
_cell.length_b   1.000
_cell.length_c   1.000
_cell.angle_alpha   90.00
_cell.angle_beta   90.00
_cell.angle_gamma   90.00
#
_symmetry.space_group_name_H-M   'P 1'
#
loop_
_entity.id
_entity.type
_entity.pdbx_description
1 polymer ?
#
loop_
_entity_poly.entity_id
_entity_poly.type
_entity_poly.pdbx_seq_one_letter_code
_entity_poly.pdbx_strand_id
1 'polypeptide(L)'
;MKKLVSSVLIILSIGMAYTVEMEKPTPLDDAKFLIEHNATDEDTGFQFFVDGEPWNNLKVTGPNGSILEVKAKGNLAGFGLTEGFFETNEPENSEVSIPEVLSLFPEGQYLFKARNAETGAFMKRVATLTHAIPAMPEITTPTEGQTVPGPTVLITWNPVTQSIYGMPVNIVGYQVIVESESEEPVQSFFRNEFNVFLPASQTTITVPAEFIKEGTEYEIEVLAIEESGNQTIGIREFETAD
;
A
#
# COMPACT_ATOMS: atom_id res chain seq x y z
N MET A 1 2.33 -86.29 -22.43
CA MET A 1 1.27 -85.42 -22.98
C MET A 1 0.81 -84.45 -21.90
N LYS A 2 0.98 -83.15 -22.12
CA LYS A 2 0.53 -82.07 -21.24
C LYS A 2 -1.00 -81.98 -21.27
N LYS A 3 -1.65 -81.76 -20.12
CA LYS A 3 -2.90 -80.99 -20.03
C LYS A 3 -2.80 -80.05 -18.81
N LEU A 4 -2.63 -78.77 -19.13
CA LEU A 4 -2.91 -77.60 -18.29
C LEU A 4 -4.43 -77.35 -18.32
N VAL A 5 -5.05 -77.04 -17.19
CA VAL A 5 -6.18 -76.07 -17.03
C VAL A 5 -6.14 -75.62 -15.56
N SER A 6 -5.49 -74.49 -15.25
CA SER A 6 -6.01 -73.11 -15.20
C SER A 6 -6.74 -72.79 -13.88
N SER A 7 -6.00 -72.15 -12.98
CA SER A 7 -6.51 -71.45 -11.80
C SER A 7 -7.04 -70.09 -12.24
N VAL A 8 -8.29 -69.79 -11.86
CA VAL A 8 -8.86 -68.44 -12.00
C VAL A 8 -8.42 -67.63 -10.78
N LEU A 9 -7.58 -66.63 -11.00
CA LEU A 9 -7.25 -65.60 -10.00
C LEU A 9 -8.21 -64.43 -10.20
N ILE A 10 -9.14 -64.24 -9.27
CA ILE A 10 -9.99 -63.05 -9.21
C ILE A 10 -9.16 -61.95 -8.54
N ILE A 11 -8.70 -60.98 -9.31
CA ILE A 11 -8.12 -59.75 -8.77
C ILE A 11 -9.27 -58.78 -8.49
N LEU A 12 -9.56 -58.57 -7.21
CA LEU A 12 -10.47 -57.53 -6.76
C LEU A 12 -9.72 -56.19 -6.81
N SER A 13 -9.90 -55.41 -7.87
CA SER A 13 -9.40 -54.03 -7.92
C SER A 13 -10.35 -53.12 -7.14
N ILE A 14 -10.03 -52.83 -5.87
CA ILE A 14 -10.69 -51.77 -5.11
C ILE A 14 -10.13 -50.45 -5.63
N GLY A 15 -10.90 -49.78 -6.49
CA GLY A 15 -10.62 -48.41 -6.90
C GLY A 15 -10.89 -47.47 -5.72
N MET A 16 -9.85 -47.13 -4.97
CA MET A 16 -9.94 -46.10 -3.93
C MET A 16 -9.89 -44.75 -4.64
N ALA A 17 -11.05 -44.10 -4.80
CA ALA A 17 -11.12 -42.72 -5.25
C ALA A 17 -10.55 -41.84 -4.13
N TYR A 18 -9.29 -41.43 -4.25
CA TYR A 18 -8.75 -40.35 -3.42
C TYR A 18 -9.38 -39.04 -3.91
N THR A 19 -10.36 -38.53 -3.17
CA THR A 19 -10.72 -37.13 -3.25
C THR A 19 -9.53 -36.34 -2.70
N VAL A 20 -8.72 -35.75 -3.59
CA VAL A 20 -7.79 -34.71 -3.19
C VAL A 20 -8.66 -33.53 -2.79
N GLU A 21 -8.88 -33.34 -1.49
CA GLU A 21 -9.34 -32.05 -0.98
C GLU A 21 -8.27 -31.04 -1.40
N MET A 22 -8.60 -30.22 -2.39
CA MET A 22 -7.80 -29.05 -2.73
C MET A 22 -7.85 -28.14 -1.51
N GLU A 23 -6.79 -28.20 -0.70
CA GLU A 23 -6.63 -27.36 0.48
C GLU A 23 -6.88 -25.91 0.05
N LYS A 24 -7.83 -25.26 0.72
CA LYS A 24 -8.15 -23.87 0.41
C LYS A 24 -6.87 -23.06 0.61
N PRO A 25 -6.48 -22.20 -0.35
CA PRO A 25 -5.31 -21.35 -0.20
C PRO A 25 -5.40 -20.56 1.11
N THR A 26 -4.35 -20.60 1.93
CA THR A 26 -4.23 -19.74 3.10
C THR A 26 -4.32 -18.28 2.65
N PRO A 27 -5.04 -17.39 3.34
CA PRO A 27 -5.05 -15.99 2.97
C PRO A 27 -3.65 -15.38 3.17
N LEU A 28 -3.29 -14.42 2.34
CA LEU A 28 -2.26 -13.44 2.72
C LEU A 28 -2.80 -12.61 3.91
N ASP A 29 -1.93 -12.05 4.75
CA ASP A 29 -2.35 -11.27 5.91
C ASP A 29 -2.90 -9.91 5.46
N ASP A 30 -2.26 -9.26 4.49
CA ASP A 30 -2.77 -8.05 3.85
C ASP A 30 -2.42 -7.97 2.35
N ALA A 31 -3.23 -7.20 1.61
CA ALA A 31 -2.98 -6.84 0.23
C ALA A 31 -3.76 -5.58 -0.12
N LYS A 32 -3.06 -4.56 -0.63
CA LYS A 32 -3.64 -3.29 -1.04
C LYS A 32 -3.23 -2.95 -2.46
N PHE A 33 -4.13 -2.28 -3.16
CA PHE A 33 -3.85 -1.59 -4.40
C PHE A 33 -4.66 -0.31 -4.40
N LEU A 34 -3.97 0.83 -4.29
CA LEU A 34 -4.55 2.14 -4.07
C LEU A 34 -3.93 3.19 -4.99
N ILE A 35 -4.63 4.30 -5.14
CA ILE A 35 -4.15 5.53 -5.79
C ILE A 35 -3.57 6.44 -4.72
N GLU A 36 -2.40 7.00 -5.02
CA GLU A 36 -1.87 8.16 -4.32
C GLU A 36 -1.89 9.36 -5.27
N HIS A 37 -2.36 10.49 -4.78
CA HIS A 37 -2.39 11.74 -5.51
C HIS A 37 -1.75 12.84 -4.66
N ASN A 38 -0.62 13.39 -5.09
CA ASN A 38 -0.11 14.60 -4.50
C ASN A 38 -0.84 15.80 -5.12
N ALA A 39 -1.73 16.42 -4.35
CA ALA A 39 -2.50 17.56 -4.85
C ALA A 39 -1.70 18.86 -4.87
N THR A 40 -0.54 18.91 -4.19
CA THR A 40 0.32 20.09 -4.15
C THR A 40 1.29 20.09 -5.32
N ASP A 41 1.93 18.94 -5.57
CA ASP A 41 2.86 18.76 -6.70
C ASP A 41 2.18 18.34 -7.99
N GLU A 42 0.87 18.10 -7.92
CA GLU A 42 0.01 17.74 -9.04
C GLU A 42 0.51 16.51 -9.81
N ASP A 43 0.91 15.45 -9.13
CA ASP A 43 1.19 14.13 -9.73
C ASP A 43 0.22 13.06 -9.19
N THR A 44 0.17 11.92 -9.87
CA THR A 44 -0.70 10.80 -9.48
C THR A 44 -0.06 9.47 -9.83
N GLY A 45 -0.11 8.55 -8.88
CA GLY A 45 0.38 7.19 -9.06
C GLY A 45 -0.43 6.14 -8.32
N PHE A 46 0.23 5.02 -8.11
CA PHE A 46 -0.36 3.79 -7.65
C PHE A 46 0.59 3.09 -6.69
N GLN A 47 0.06 2.63 -5.56
CA GLN A 47 0.81 1.86 -4.60
C GLN A 47 0.24 0.45 -4.42
N PHE A 48 1.13 -0.51 -4.24
CA PHE A 48 0.84 -1.91 -3.98
C PHE A 48 1.49 -2.31 -2.66
N PHE A 49 0.70 -2.95 -1.80
CA PHE A 49 1.21 -3.54 -0.57
C PHE A 49 0.80 -5.00 -0.47
N VAL A 50 1.67 -5.84 0.06
CA VAL A 50 1.36 -7.22 0.41
C VAL A 50 2.11 -7.60 1.68
N ASP A 51 1.43 -8.34 2.55
CA ASP A 51 2.01 -8.95 3.74
C ASP A 51 1.45 -10.36 3.96
N GLY A 52 2.23 -11.23 4.58
CA GLY A 52 1.85 -12.58 4.94
C GLY A 52 3.03 -13.47 5.32
N GLU A 53 2.74 -14.76 5.45
CA GLU A 53 3.77 -15.79 5.68
C GLU A 53 4.86 -15.78 4.58
N PRO A 54 6.07 -16.32 4.86
CA PRO A 54 7.17 -16.30 3.91
C PRO A 54 6.80 -16.88 2.54
N TRP A 55 6.97 -16.09 1.48
CA TRP A 55 6.69 -16.45 0.10
C TRP A 55 7.93 -16.27 -0.79
N ASN A 56 8.06 -17.09 -1.83
CA ASN A 56 9.17 -17.00 -2.79
C ASN A 56 8.76 -16.57 -4.20
N ASN A 57 7.45 -16.47 -4.44
CA ASN A 57 6.89 -15.91 -5.65
C ASN A 57 5.60 -15.19 -5.32
N LEU A 58 5.44 -13.97 -5.85
CA LEU A 58 4.22 -13.19 -5.82
C LEU A 58 3.82 -12.89 -7.26
N LYS A 59 2.55 -13.04 -7.59
CA LYS A 59 1.96 -12.57 -8.84
C LYS A 59 0.70 -11.78 -8.54
N VAL A 60 0.60 -10.60 -9.12
CA VAL A 60 -0.59 -9.75 -9.06
C VAL A 60 -1.24 -9.71 -10.44
N THR A 61 -2.56 -9.94 -10.48
CA THR A 61 -3.36 -9.98 -11.72
C THR A 61 -4.62 -9.16 -11.53
N GLY A 62 -4.90 -8.26 -12.48
CA GLY A 62 -6.09 -7.42 -12.51
C GLY A 62 -7.05 -7.77 -13.64
N PRO A 63 -8.05 -6.91 -13.91
CA PRO A 63 -9.05 -7.11 -14.97
C PRO A 63 -8.43 -7.32 -16.36
N ASN A 64 -7.32 -6.64 -16.64
CA ASN A 64 -6.65 -6.67 -17.95
C ASN A 64 -5.49 -7.68 -18.02
N GLY A 65 -5.25 -8.46 -16.96
CA GLY A 65 -4.22 -9.49 -16.92
C GLY A 65 -3.12 -9.24 -15.88
N SER A 66 -1.92 -9.76 -16.16
CA SER A 66 -0.80 -9.73 -15.21
C SER A 66 -0.24 -8.32 -15.07
N ILE A 67 0.00 -7.85 -13.85
CA ILE A 67 0.50 -6.50 -13.59
C ILE A 67 1.87 -6.48 -12.88
N LEU A 68 2.14 -7.45 -12.00
CA LEU A 68 3.40 -7.55 -11.25
C LEU A 68 3.75 -9.01 -10.99
N GLU A 69 5.04 -9.35 -11.08
CA GLU A 69 5.56 -10.64 -10.65
C GLU A 69 6.91 -10.48 -9.94
N VAL A 70 6.97 -10.92 -8.69
CA VAL A 70 8.19 -10.94 -7.88
C VAL A 70 8.62 -12.39 -7.68
N LYS A 71 9.92 -12.65 -7.85
CA LYS A 71 10.53 -13.97 -7.68
C LYS A 71 11.78 -13.85 -6.82
N ALA A 72 11.71 -14.40 -5.61
CA ALA A 72 12.89 -14.60 -4.78
C ALA A 72 13.82 -15.60 -5.47
N LYS A 73 15.12 -15.34 -5.43
CA LYS A 73 16.15 -16.16 -6.09
C LYS A 73 17.27 -16.51 -5.10
N GLY A 74 18.04 -17.55 -5.43
CA GLY A 74 19.14 -18.00 -4.58
C GLY A 74 18.66 -18.37 -3.18
N ASN A 75 19.37 -17.91 -2.15
CA ASN A 75 19.04 -18.22 -0.76
C ASN A 75 17.65 -17.68 -0.35
N LEU A 76 17.22 -16.55 -0.92
CA LEU A 76 15.88 -15.99 -0.66
C LEU A 76 14.77 -16.88 -1.22
N ALA A 77 15.02 -17.72 -2.23
CA ALA A 77 13.99 -18.63 -2.76
C ALA A 77 13.56 -19.70 -1.72
N GLY A 78 14.47 -20.08 -0.81
CA GLY A 78 14.19 -21.01 0.28
C GLY A 78 13.83 -20.32 1.59
N PHE A 79 14.31 -19.10 1.84
CA PHE A 79 14.00 -18.34 3.05
C PHE A 79 12.66 -17.59 2.96
N GLY A 80 12.34 -17.04 1.79
CA GLY A 80 11.13 -16.27 1.54
C GLY A 80 11.24 -14.77 1.84
N LEU A 81 10.26 -14.04 1.33
CA LEU A 81 9.92 -12.65 1.63
C LEU A 81 8.57 -12.67 2.37
N THR A 82 8.31 -11.76 3.29
CA THR A 82 7.01 -11.67 3.98
C THR A 82 6.20 -10.50 3.46
N GLU A 83 6.88 -9.38 3.24
CA GLU A 83 6.27 -8.10 2.88
C GLU A 83 6.81 -7.58 1.53
N GLY A 84 6.00 -6.77 0.85
CA GLY A 84 6.45 -5.98 -0.30
C GLY A 84 5.62 -4.72 -0.45
N PHE A 85 6.32 -3.60 -0.62
CA PHE A 85 5.76 -2.31 -0.99
C PHE A 85 6.32 -1.91 -2.37
N PHE A 86 5.45 -1.48 -3.27
CA PHE A 86 5.80 -1.05 -4.62
C PHE A 86 4.99 0.17 -5.00
N GLU A 87 5.64 1.16 -5.56
CA GLU A 87 5.03 2.37 -6.12
C GLU A 87 5.30 2.44 -7.62
N THR A 88 4.39 3.06 -8.36
CA THR A 88 4.65 3.43 -9.75
C THR A 88 5.44 4.73 -9.81
N ASN A 89 6.05 5.00 -10.96
CA ASN A 89 6.43 6.38 -11.28
C ASN A 89 5.19 7.28 -11.28
N GLU A 90 5.33 8.52 -10.82
CA GLU A 90 4.25 9.49 -10.68
C GLU A 90 4.56 10.70 -11.57
N PRO A 91 4.19 10.66 -12.86
CA PRO A 91 4.40 11.81 -13.73
C PRO A 91 3.49 12.96 -13.30
N GLU A 92 3.93 14.19 -13.56
CA GLU A 92 3.07 15.37 -13.39
C GLU A 92 1.77 15.20 -14.19
N ASN A 93 0.66 15.62 -13.62
CA ASN A 93 -0.66 15.60 -14.23
C ASN A 93 -0.74 16.48 -15.49
N SER A 94 0.18 17.43 -15.61
CA SER A 94 0.38 18.28 -16.79
C SER A 94 0.92 17.49 -18.00
N GLU A 95 1.68 16.41 -17.75
CA GLU A 95 2.26 15.53 -18.75
C GLU A 95 1.39 14.32 -19.04
N VAL A 96 0.81 13.71 -17.99
CA VAL A 96 -0.11 12.58 -18.08
C VAL A 96 -1.31 12.87 -17.19
N SER A 97 -2.46 13.13 -17.78
CA SER A 97 -3.63 13.53 -17.01
C SER A 97 -4.12 12.42 -16.06
N ILE A 98 -4.77 12.79 -14.95
CA ILE A 98 -5.36 11.82 -14.00
C ILE A 98 -6.21 10.76 -14.73
N PRO A 99 -7.13 11.09 -15.67
CA PRO A 99 -7.89 10.07 -16.39
C PRO A 99 -7.03 9.11 -17.22
N GLU A 100 -5.89 9.57 -17.75
CA GLU A 100 -4.95 8.71 -18.47
C GLU A 100 -4.22 7.76 -17.52
N VAL A 101 -3.75 8.24 -16.36
CA VAL A 101 -3.18 7.41 -15.28
C VAL A 101 -4.19 6.33 -14.84
N LEU A 102 -5.42 6.74 -14.54
CA LEU A 102 -6.51 5.85 -14.12
C LEU A 102 -6.88 4.80 -15.18
N SER A 103 -6.71 5.12 -16.47
CA SER A 103 -6.99 4.17 -17.56
C SER A 103 -6.02 2.98 -17.62
N LEU A 104 -4.82 3.11 -17.02
CA LEU A 104 -3.82 2.03 -16.96
C LEU A 104 -4.31 0.87 -16.07
N PHE A 105 -5.03 1.19 -15.00
CA PHE A 105 -5.55 0.23 -14.03
C PHE A 105 -7.04 0.50 -13.77
N PRO A 106 -7.96 -0.20 -14.48
CA PRO A 106 -9.38 0.00 -14.30
C PRO A 106 -9.84 -0.46 -12.91
N GLU A 107 -10.90 0.18 -12.41
CA GLU A 107 -11.55 -0.25 -11.18
C GLU A 107 -11.91 -1.74 -11.20
N GLY A 108 -11.79 -2.40 -10.05
CA GLY A 108 -12.17 -3.78 -9.89
C GLY A 108 -11.25 -4.58 -8.99
N GLN A 109 -11.32 -5.91 -9.13
CA GLN A 109 -10.63 -6.84 -8.27
C GLN A 109 -9.24 -7.20 -8.82
N TYR A 110 -8.25 -7.12 -7.94
CA TYR A 110 -6.86 -7.48 -8.21
C TYR A 110 -6.46 -8.63 -7.29
N LEU A 111 -6.10 -9.76 -7.88
CA LEU A 111 -5.70 -10.96 -7.16
C LEU A 111 -4.19 -10.95 -6.91
N PHE A 112 -3.83 -10.90 -5.63
CA PHE A 112 -2.49 -11.19 -5.13
C PHE A 112 -2.42 -12.69 -4.87
N LYS A 113 -1.48 -13.36 -5.53
CA LYS A 113 -1.26 -14.79 -5.37
C LYS A 113 0.22 -15.02 -5.08
N ALA A 114 0.50 -15.51 -3.88
CA ALA A 114 1.84 -15.86 -3.45
C ALA A 114 2.04 -17.38 -3.36
N ARG A 115 3.29 -17.84 -3.40
CA ARG A 115 3.67 -19.22 -3.11
C ARG A 115 4.50 -19.23 -1.84
N ASN A 116 4.00 -19.91 -0.80
CA ASN A 116 4.69 -20.06 0.47
C ASN A 116 6.04 -20.77 0.24
N ALA A 117 7.11 -20.21 0.80
CA ALA A 117 8.49 -20.65 0.59
C ALA A 117 8.79 -21.99 1.27
N GLU A 118 8.12 -22.28 2.39
CA GLU A 118 8.32 -23.49 3.19
C GLU A 118 7.45 -24.65 2.71
N THR A 119 6.15 -24.41 2.58
CA THR A 119 5.16 -25.46 2.27
C THR A 119 4.97 -25.64 0.76
N GLY A 120 5.32 -24.64 -0.04
CA GLY A 120 5.06 -24.60 -1.47
C GLY A 120 3.58 -24.41 -1.83
N ALA A 121 2.68 -24.26 -0.84
CA ALA A 121 1.26 -24.01 -1.02
C ALA A 121 1.01 -22.59 -1.57
N PHE A 122 -0.18 -22.38 -2.13
CA PHE A 122 -0.58 -21.05 -2.59
C PHE A 122 -1.23 -20.27 -1.46
N MET A 123 -0.91 -18.98 -1.40
CA MET A 123 -1.59 -17.98 -0.57
C MET A 123 -2.23 -16.92 -1.47
N LYS A 124 -3.36 -16.37 -1.05
CA LYS A 124 -4.12 -15.42 -1.89
C LYS A 124 -4.84 -14.35 -1.09
N ARG A 125 -4.96 -13.15 -1.66
CA ARG A 125 -5.88 -12.10 -1.21
C ARG A 125 -6.30 -11.26 -2.41
N VAL A 126 -7.48 -10.66 -2.33
CA VAL A 126 -8.00 -9.75 -3.35
C VAL A 126 -8.01 -8.34 -2.78
N ALA A 127 -7.41 -7.40 -3.51
CA ALA A 127 -7.60 -5.97 -3.30
C ALA A 127 -8.64 -5.45 -4.30
N THR A 128 -9.44 -4.47 -3.89
CA THR A 128 -10.38 -3.79 -4.79
C THR A 128 -9.86 -2.38 -5.04
N LEU A 129 -9.57 -2.05 -6.30
CA LEU A 129 -9.22 -0.70 -6.70
C LEU A 129 -10.50 0.06 -7.05
N THR A 130 -10.67 1.24 -6.47
CA THR A 130 -11.66 2.24 -6.91
C THR A 130 -10.92 3.46 -7.43
N HIS A 131 -11.59 4.33 -8.19
CA HIS A 131 -11.06 5.62 -8.65
C HIS A 131 -11.61 6.78 -7.80
N ALA A 132 -12.03 6.49 -6.57
CA ALA A 132 -12.42 7.52 -5.61
C ALA A 132 -11.17 8.18 -5.02
N ILE A 133 -10.73 9.30 -5.59
CA ILE A 133 -9.59 10.07 -5.10
C ILE A 133 -10.12 11.18 -4.17
N PRO A 134 -9.79 11.18 -2.86
CA PRO A 134 -10.25 12.22 -1.94
C PRO A 134 -9.75 13.61 -2.36
N ALA A 135 -10.47 14.67 -2.01
CA ALA A 135 -9.96 16.02 -2.21
C ALA A 135 -8.78 16.30 -1.27
N MET A 136 -7.94 17.28 -1.64
CA MET A 136 -6.80 17.71 -0.85
C MET A 136 -7.23 18.07 0.59
N PRO A 137 -6.54 17.56 1.62
CA PRO A 137 -6.67 18.09 2.97
C PRO A 137 -6.08 19.51 3.04
N GLU A 138 -6.92 20.49 3.33
CA GLU A 138 -6.47 21.88 3.46
C GLU A 138 -5.82 22.09 4.83
N ILE A 139 -4.48 22.15 4.85
CA ILE A 139 -3.70 22.50 6.05
C ILE A 139 -3.92 23.97 6.36
N THR A 140 -4.38 24.25 7.59
CA THR A 140 -4.77 25.59 8.08
C THR A 140 -3.75 26.16 9.06
N THR A 141 -2.97 25.32 9.73
CA THR A 141 -1.85 25.74 10.57
C THR A 141 -0.78 24.64 10.55
N PRO A 142 0.51 25.00 10.42
CA PRO A 142 1.02 26.31 10.01
C PRO A 142 0.50 26.74 8.63
N THR A 143 0.47 28.04 8.36
CA THR A 143 0.28 28.53 6.98
C THR A 143 1.59 28.39 6.21
N GLU A 144 1.52 28.41 4.89
CA GLU A 144 2.70 28.33 4.01
C GLU A 144 3.80 29.32 4.41
N GLY A 145 5.01 28.81 4.63
CA GLY A 145 6.20 29.58 5.03
C GLY A 145 6.10 30.26 6.38
N GLN A 146 5.17 29.85 7.25
CA GLN A 146 4.99 30.48 8.57
C GLN A 146 6.15 30.13 9.50
N THR A 147 6.73 31.15 10.15
CA THR A 147 7.56 30.94 11.33
C THR A 147 6.70 30.70 12.57
N VAL A 148 6.82 29.54 13.21
CA VAL A 148 6.08 29.15 14.41
C VAL A 148 6.99 29.12 15.64
N PRO A 149 6.47 29.43 16.85
CA PRO A 149 7.25 29.26 18.06
C PRO A 149 7.49 27.77 18.35
N GLY A 150 8.71 27.41 18.71
CA GLY A 150 9.02 26.12 19.31
C GLY A 150 8.60 26.03 20.79
N PRO A 151 8.86 24.89 21.46
CA PRO A 151 9.49 23.70 20.91
C PRO A 151 8.46 22.69 20.35
N THR A 152 7.16 22.93 20.40
CA THR A 152 6.14 22.03 19.82
C THR A 152 5.38 22.71 18.72
N VAL A 153 5.01 21.99 17.68
CA VAL A 153 4.26 22.55 16.54
C VAL A 153 2.86 21.97 16.50
N LEU A 154 1.84 22.82 16.49
CA LEU A 154 0.45 22.42 16.28
C LEU A 154 0.17 22.39 14.77
N ILE A 155 -0.29 21.25 14.28
CA ILE A 155 -0.75 21.06 12.90
C ILE A 155 -2.28 20.92 12.92
N THR A 156 -2.96 21.65 12.04
CA THR A 156 -4.41 21.58 11.85
C THR A 156 -4.78 21.58 10.38
N TRP A 157 -5.84 20.88 10.02
CA TRP A 157 -6.39 20.86 8.67
C TRP A 157 -7.92 20.80 8.69
N ASN A 158 -8.55 21.09 7.55
CA ASN A 158 -9.99 20.94 7.39
C ASN A 158 -10.38 19.47 7.12
N PRO A 159 -11.52 18.99 7.64
CA PRO A 159 -12.04 17.68 7.27
C PRO A 159 -12.29 17.57 5.77
N VAL A 160 -11.96 16.40 5.21
CA VAL A 160 -12.21 16.07 3.80
C VAL A 160 -13.48 15.24 3.73
N THR A 161 -14.40 15.60 2.82
CA THR A 161 -15.71 14.92 2.67
C THR A 161 -16.08 14.64 1.22
N GLN A 162 -15.27 15.11 0.27
CA GLN A 162 -15.52 14.98 -1.16
C GLN A 162 -14.25 14.50 -1.87
N SER A 163 -14.43 13.95 -3.05
CA SER A 163 -13.37 13.62 -4.01
C SER A 163 -12.93 14.86 -4.79
N ILE A 164 -11.86 14.74 -5.57
CA ILE A 164 -11.41 15.76 -6.53
C ILE A 164 -12.47 16.12 -7.59
N TYR A 165 -13.51 15.29 -7.74
CA TYR A 165 -14.66 15.53 -8.64
C TYR A 165 -15.91 16.02 -7.92
N GLY A 166 -15.82 16.33 -6.61
CA GLY A 166 -16.94 16.82 -5.80
C GLY A 166 -17.94 15.75 -5.36
N MET A 167 -17.68 14.47 -5.67
CA MET A 167 -18.50 13.35 -5.20
C MET A 167 -18.20 13.06 -3.72
N PRO A 168 -19.19 12.71 -2.87
CA PRO A 168 -18.93 12.36 -1.48
C PRO A 168 -17.97 11.18 -1.36
N VAL A 169 -17.05 11.25 -0.38
CA VAL A 169 -16.15 10.14 0.01
C VAL A 169 -16.20 9.95 1.51
N ASN A 170 -15.92 8.73 1.95
CA ASN A 170 -15.85 8.38 3.37
C ASN A 170 -14.37 8.29 3.79
N ILE A 171 -13.89 9.30 4.52
CA ILE A 171 -12.54 9.30 5.08
C ILE A 171 -12.50 8.37 6.28
N VAL A 172 -11.54 7.44 6.30
CA VAL A 172 -11.34 6.47 7.39
C VAL A 172 -10.14 6.82 8.27
N GLY A 173 -9.23 7.65 7.76
CA GLY A 173 -8.10 8.15 8.54
C GLY A 173 -7.36 9.29 7.86
N TYR A 174 -6.41 9.83 8.60
CA TYR A 174 -5.40 10.74 8.11
C TYR A 174 -4.01 10.17 8.41
N GLN A 175 -3.03 10.51 7.59
CA GLN A 175 -1.62 10.35 7.93
C GLN A 175 -1.00 11.74 7.99
N VAL A 176 -0.16 11.98 8.98
CA VAL A 176 0.64 13.21 9.09
C VAL A 176 2.09 12.82 9.05
N ILE A 177 2.82 13.37 8.09
CA ILE A 177 4.27 13.23 7.95
C ILE A 177 4.88 14.63 8.15
N VAL A 178 5.93 14.70 8.95
CA VAL A 178 6.73 15.92 9.13
C VAL A 178 8.19 15.55 8.94
N GLU A 179 8.86 16.23 8.02
CA GLU A 179 10.27 16.00 7.68
C GLU A 179 11.05 17.32 7.78
N SER A 180 12.32 17.26 8.17
CA SER A 180 13.19 18.44 8.12
C SER A 180 13.92 18.50 6.79
N GLU A 181 13.78 19.62 6.08
CA GLU A 181 14.49 19.91 4.83
C GLU A 181 15.99 20.14 5.03
N SER A 182 16.39 20.49 6.25
CA SER A 182 17.76 20.94 6.54
C SER A 182 18.75 19.82 6.84
N GLU A 183 18.29 18.58 7.01
CA GLU A 183 19.12 17.47 7.49
C GLU A 183 19.17 16.31 6.50
N GLU A 184 20.25 16.26 5.72
CA GLU A 184 20.59 15.08 4.93
C GLU A 184 20.83 13.88 5.87
N PRO A 185 20.11 12.77 5.70
CA PRO A 185 20.25 11.63 6.59
C PRO A 185 21.64 11.00 6.44
N VAL A 186 22.28 10.69 7.58
CA VAL A 186 23.61 10.04 7.59
C VAL A 186 23.58 8.70 6.83
N GLN A 187 22.42 8.04 6.80
CA GLN A 187 22.11 6.85 6.02
C GLN A 187 20.62 6.87 5.66
N SER A 188 20.23 6.38 4.48
CA SER A 188 18.86 6.47 3.96
C SER A 188 17.76 5.88 4.84
N PHE A 189 18.08 4.96 5.77
CA PHE A 189 17.14 4.39 6.74
C PHE A 189 17.02 5.20 8.05
N PHE A 190 17.79 6.27 8.19
CA PHE A 190 17.79 7.17 9.35
C PHE A 190 17.34 8.55 8.92
N ARG A 191 16.11 8.65 8.41
CA ARG A 191 15.44 9.93 8.17
C ARG A 191 14.85 10.46 9.48
N ASN A 192 14.94 11.77 9.69
CA ASN A 192 14.28 12.44 10.80
C ASN A 192 12.83 12.75 10.37
N GLU A 193 11.99 11.72 10.40
CA GLU A 193 10.60 11.74 9.95
C GLU A 193 9.66 11.46 11.13
N PHE A 194 8.67 12.33 11.32
CA PHE A 194 7.55 12.09 12.22
C PHE A 194 6.36 11.64 11.39
N ASN A 195 5.97 10.36 11.51
CA ASN A 195 4.93 9.76 10.67
C ASN A 195 3.89 9.04 11.53
N VAL A 196 2.64 9.53 11.49
CA VAL A 196 1.56 9.04 12.36
C VAL A 196 0.24 8.91 11.60
N PHE A 197 -0.41 7.75 11.76
CA PHE A 197 -1.79 7.53 11.33
C PHE A 197 -2.78 7.93 12.43
N LEU A 198 -3.84 8.63 12.04
CA LEU A 198 -4.87 9.19 12.91
C LEU A 198 -6.28 8.76 12.46
N PRO A 199 -7.24 8.63 13.39
CA PRO A 199 -8.62 8.34 13.03
C PRO A 199 -9.26 9.52 12.27
N ALA A 200 -10.23 9.24 11.40
CA ALA A 200 -10.93 10.26 10.61
C ALA A 200 -11.58 11.41 11.43
N SER A 201 -11.86 11.18 12.72
CA SER A 201 -12.42 12.20 13.60
C SER A 201 -11.41 13.26 14.08
N GLN A 202 -10.11 13.07 13.78
CA GLN A 202 -9.05 13.95 14.25
C GLN A 202 -8.50 14.77 13.08
N THR A 203 -8.54 16.09 13.22
CA THR A 203 -8.00 17.04 12.24
C THR A 203 -6.97 18.01 12.83
N THR A 204 -6.30 17.54 13.87
CA THR A 204 -5.23 18.25 14.56
C THR A 204 -4.27 17.29 15.25
N ILE A 205 -2.99 17.64 15.29
CA ILE A 205 -1.96 16.95 16.06
C ILE A 205 -0.90 17.94 16.54
N THR A 206 -0.23 17.64 17.64
CA THR A 206 0.96 18.38 18.09
C THR A 206 2.20 17.53 17.87
N VAL A 207 3.15 18.04 17.11
CA VAL A 207 4.48 17.44 16.93
C VAL A 207 5.30 17.69 18.19
N PRO A 208 5.91 16.64 18.79
CA PRO A 208 6.56 16.74 20.08
C PRO A 208 7.88 17.51 20.02
N ALA A 209 8.28 18.06 21.17
CA ALA A 209 9.48 18.90 21.32
C ALA A 209 10.79 18.14 21.09
N GLU A 210 10.76 16.83 21.22
CA GLU A 210 11.89 15.96 20.94
C GLU A 210 12.20 15.86 19.44
N PHE A 211 11.23 16.16 18.57
CA PHE A 211 11.39 16.13 17.11
C PHE A 211 11.72 17.50 16.53
N ILE A 212 11.07 18.54 17.07
CA ILE A 212 11.16 19.92 16.59
C ILE A 212 12.44 20.59 17.11
N LYS A 213 13.22 21.16 16.19
CA LYS A 213 14.43 21.95 16.44
C LYS A 213 14.12 23.42 16.19
N GLU A 214 14.81 24.31 16.91
CA GLU A 214 14.76 25.77 16.69
C GLU A 214 15.46 26.14 15.37
N GLY A 215 15.05 27.24 14.74
CA GLY A 215 15.64 27.75 13.49
C GLY A 215 15.72 26.73 12.36
N THR A 216 14.70 25.88 12.21
CA THR A 216 14.70 24.73 11.29
C THR A 216 13.48 24.74 10.39
N GLU A 217 13.71 24.55 9.09
CA GLU A 217 12.67 24.36 8.06
C GLU A 217 12.15 22.93 8.08
N TYR A 218 10.83 22.81 7.92
CA TYR A 218 10.09 21.55 7.91
C TYR A 218 9.03 21.56 6.81
N GLU A 219 8.85 20.40 6.20
CA GLU A 219 7.71 20.09 5.37
C GLU A 219 6.68 19.30 6.19
N ILE A 220 5.40 19.59 5.98
CA ILE A 220 4.27 18.83 6.51
C ILE A 220 3.50 18.25 5.33
N GLU A 221 3.32 16.95 5.35
CA GLU A 221 2.31 16.27 4.55
C GLU A 221 1.13 15.87 5.43
N VAL A 222 -0.07 16.16 4.96
CA VAL A 222 -1.30 15.54 5.48
C VAL A 222 -1.91 14.73 4.36
N LEU A 223 -2.11 13.44 4.58
CA LEU A 223 -2.80 12.55 3.65
C LEU A 223 -4.21 12.28 4.14
N ALA A 224 -5.21 12.53 3.31
CA ALA A 224 -6.58 12.10 3.55
C ALA A 224 -6.80 10.71 2.94
N ILE A 225 -7.19 9.73 3.76
CA ILE A 225 -7.31 8.33 3.33
C ILE A 225 -8.78 7.93 3.30
N GLU A 226 -9.30 7.58 2.13
CA GLU A 226 -10.68 7.11 1.99
C GLU A 226 -10.81 5.58 2.18
N GLU A 227 -12.03 5.09 2.29
CA GLU A 227 -12.35 3.71 2.68
C GLU A 227 -11.72 2.59 1.83
N SER A 228 -11.42 2.82 0.55
CA SER A 228 -10.71 1.86 -0.29
C SER A 228 -9.19 1.91 -0.10
N GLY A 229 -8.69 2.94 0.57
CA GLY A 229 -7.29 3.20 0.85
C GLY A 229 -6.65 4.20 -0.11
N ASN A 230 -7.38 4.71 -1.12
CA ASN A 230 -6.86 5.81 -1.94
C ASN A 230 -6.61 7.02 -1.05
N GLN A 231 -5.58 7.76 -1.39
CA GLN A 231 -5.13 8.87 -0.56
C GLN A 231 -4.70 10.07 -1.39
N THR A 232 -4.89 11.24 -0.78
CA THR A 232 -4.49 12.51 -1.37
C THR A 232 -3.67 13.30 -0.39
N ILE A 233 -2.49 13.74 -0.84
CA ILE A 233 -1.51 14.49 -0.06
C ILE A 233 -1.78 15.98 -0.23
N GLY A 234 -1.75 16.71 0.88
CA GLY A 234 -1.58 18.15 0.90
C GLY A 234 -0.30 18.52 1.64
N ILE A 235 0.48 19.42 1.07
CA ILE A 235 1.81 19.80 1.57
C ILE A 235 1.82 21.26 2.03
N ARG A 236 2.59 21.55 3.08
CA ARG A 236 2.96 22.91 3.52
C ARG A 236 4.38 22.93 4.06
N GLU A 237 5.09 24.00 3.80
CA GLU A 237 6.36 24.30 4.47
C GLU A 237 6.16 25.28 5.64
N PHE A 238 6.97 25.13 6.68
CA PHE A 238 7.05 26.07 7.79
C PHE A 238 8.46 26.10 8.41
N GLU A 239 8.74 27.12 9.21
CA GLU A 239 10.00 27.26 9.94
C GLU A 239 9.75 27.43 11.43
N THR A 240 10.67 26.99 12.27
CA THR A 240 10.66 27.30 13.70
C THR A 240 11.49 28.54 14.03
N ALA A 241 11.06 29.32 15.02
CA ALA A 241 11.85 30.45 15.50
C ALA A 241 13.19 30.00 16.15
N ASP A 242 14.19 30.89 16.10
CA ASP A 242 15.47 30.81 16.82
C ASP A 242 15.32 30.87 18.36
#